data_AF-A0A7W7GQ44-F1
#
_entry.id   AF-A0A7W7GQ44-F1
#
_cell.length_a   1.000
_cell.length_b   1.000
_cell.length_c   1.000
_cell.angle_alpha   90.00
_cell.angle_beta   90.00
_cell.angle_gamma   90.00
#
_symmetry.space_group_name_H-M   'P 1'
#
loop_
_entity.id
_entity.type
_entity.pdbx_description
1 polymer ?
#
loop_
_entity_poly.entity_id
_entity_poly.type
_entity_poly.pdbx_seq_one_letter_code
_entity_poly.pdbx_strand_id
1 'polypeptide(L)'
;MSTHDDEPDGAHTHVLLLRGVNIGGRNRTPKAELAALAERAGAREVTVYLNSGNVLCRMPGEEDSAAGVAERLRRLLAERLGVDTSVHVAAREELSGLLDVLAGSELCGADEGLDELDPKRVHLVLFGRAPDADAAAALQEPSFQAESFGPDRCLVAGRGVWIRYAAESRSSRLTLPRLERLLSGGGHGADSGPDLIGTARNLRTVRVLAGRPEPKIDLPSLPSLA
;
A
#
# COMPACT_ATOMS: atom_id res chain seq x y z
N MET A 1 21.82 -23.56 2.52
CA MET A 1 22.05 -22.16 2.09
C MET A 1 20.80 -21.67 1.39
N SER A 2 19.83 -21.13 2.14
CA SER A 2 18.57 -20.65 1.56
C SER A 2 18.09 -19.39 2.29
N THR A 3 18.00 -18.32 1.49
CA THR A 3 17.08 -17.18 1.58
C THR A 3 17.14 -16.29 2.82
N HIS A 4 17.98 -15.26 2.79
CA HIS A 4 17.85 -14.03 3.61
C HIS A 4 17.88 -12.74 2.77
N ASP A 5 17.87 -12.81 1.43
CA ASP A 5 18.04 -11.62 0.56
C ASP A 5 16.74 -10.83 0.27
N ASP A 6 15.60 -11.22 0.85
CA ASP A 6 14.30 -10.58 0.59
C ASP A 6 13.84 -9.63 1.71
N GLU A 7 14.63 -9.48 2.78
CA GLU A 7 14.32 -8.56 3.86
C GLU A 7 14.80 -7.14 3.51
N PRO A 8 13.95 -6.10 3.59
CA PRO A 8 14.33 -4.75 3.22
C PRO A 8 15.44 -4.22 4.11
N ASP A 9 16.62 -3.97 3.54
CA ASP A 9 17.69 -3.27 4.25
C ASP A 9 17.32 -1.80 4.51
N GLY A 10 17.94 -1.18 5.51
CA GLY A 10 17.77 0.22 5.92
C GLY A 10 18.25 1.24 4.88
N ALA A 11 18.92 0.81 3.80
CA ALA A 11 19.42 1.67 2.74
C ALA A 11 18.33 2.21 1.79
N HIS A 12 17.21 1.49 1.62
CA HIS A 12 16.12 1.95 0.76
C HIS A 12 15.39 3.14 1.40
N THR A 13 15.06 4.16 0.61
CA THR A 13 14.33 5.35 1.09
C THR A 13 12.91 5.44 0.52
N HIS A 14 12.63 4.71 -0.56
CA HIS A 14 11.35 4.78 -1.27
C HIS A 14 10.81 3.40 -1.64
N VAL A 15 9.53 3.37 -1.94
CA VAL A 15 8.79 2.22 -2.44
C VAL A 15 8.00 2.62 -3.68
N LEU A 16 8.07 1.82 -4.75
CA LEU A 16 7.15 1.86 -5.88
C LEU A 16 6.11 0.75 -5.73
N LEU A 17 4.84 1.15 -5.66
CA LEU A 17 3.70 0.27 -5.42
C LEU A 17 2.88 0.11 -6.70
N LEU A 18 2.96 -1.08 -7.30
CA LEU A 18 2.18 -1.42 -8.49
C LEU A 18 0.78 -1.89 -8.09
N ARG A 19 -0.24 -1.48 -8.85
CA ARG A 19 -1.62 -1.94 -8.65
C ARG A 19 -1.89 -3.23 -9.41
N GLY A 20 -2.62 -4.17 -8.81
CA GLY A 20 -3.27 -5.26 -9.54
C GLY A 20 -2.36 -6.18 -10.37
N VAL A 21 -1.09 -6.33 -9.99
CA VAL A 21 -0.14 -7.22 -10.66
C VAL A 21 -0.14 -8.61 -10.05
N ASN A 22 0.05 -9.63 -10.88
CA ASN A 22 0.12 -11.04 -10.49
C ASN A 22 -1.12 -11.55 -9.71
N ILE A 23 -2.28 -10.91 -9.87
CA ILE A 23 -3.55 -11.35 -9.25
C ILE A 23 -4.37 -12.11 -10.30
N GLY A 24 -4.86 -13.30 -9.94
CA GLY A 24 -5.71 -14.12 -10.81
C GLY A 24 -5.06 -14.48 -12.16
N GLY A 25 -3.73 -14.58 -12.20
CA GLY A 25 -2.97 -14.88 -13.42
C GLY A 25 -2.87 -13.73 -14.44
N ARG A 26 -3.39 -12.54 -14.13
CA ARG A 26 -3.31 -11.35 -14.99
C ARG A 26 -2.14 -10.46 -14.58
N ASN A 27 -1.76 -9.55 -15.49
CA ASN A 27 -0.72 -8.55 -15.27
C ASN A 27 0.56 -9.18 -14.70
N ARG A 28 1.08 -10.17 -15.42
CA ARG A 28 2.23 -10.94 -14.98
C ARG A 28 3.45 -10.02 -14.97
N THR A 29 4.07 -9.90 -13.81
CA THR A 29 5.22 -9.04 -13.61
C THR A 29 6.28 -9.83 -12.86
N PRO A 30 7.15 -10.57 -13.58
CA PRO A 30 8.20 -11.38 -12.97
C PRO A 30 9.15 -10.52 -12.14
N LYS A 31 9.56 -11.02 -10.97
CA LYS A 31 10.38 -10.28 -9.99
C LYS A 31 11.67 -9.70 -10.61
N ALA A 32 12.43 -10.52 -11.33
CA ALA A 32 13.69 -10.11 -11.96
C ALA A 32 13.49 -9.05 -13.05
N GLU A 33 12.43 -9.20 -13.86
CA GLU A 33 12.10 -8.23 -14.90
C GLU A 33 11.64 -6.91 -14.28
N LEU A 34 10.81 -6.95 -13.23
CA LEU A 34 10.39 -5.74 -12.51
C LEU A 34 11.58 -4.98 -11.93
N ALA A 35 12.53 -5.69 -11.32
CA ALA A 35 13.75 -5.08 -10.79
C ALA A 35 14.54 -4.37 -11.91
N ALA A 36 14.82 -5.08 -13.01
CA ALA A 36 15.55 -4.52 -14.15
C ALA A 36 14.83 -3.32 -14.80
N LEU A 37 13.49 -3.37 -14.88
CA LEU A 37 12.71 -2.24 -15.41
C LEU A 37 12.70 -1.04 -14.47
N ALA A 38 12.69 -1.25 -13.15
CA ALA A 38 12.79 -0.17 -12.17
C ALA A 38 14.17 0.50 -12.21
N GLU A 39 15.26 -0.28 -12.33
CA GLU A 39 16.60 0.24 -12.53
C GLU A 39 16.70 1.05 -13.83
N ARG A 40 16.16 0.52 -14.93
CA ARG A 40 16.09 1.25 -16.22
C ARG A 40 15.23 2.50 -16.15
N ALA A 41 14.24 2.55 -15.25
CA ALA A 41 13.44 3.73 -15.01
C ALA A 41 14.20 4.80 -14.20
N GLY A 42 15.36 4.46 -13.62
CA GLY A 42 16.22 5.37 -12.86
C GLY A 42 16.30 5.09 -11.36
N ALA A 43 15.58 4.07 -10.86
CA ALA A 43 15.68 3.66 -9.46
C ALA A 43 17.06 3.01 -9.17
N ARG A 44 17.56 3.17 -7.96
CA ARG A 44 18.85 2.60 -7.51
C ARG A 44 18.62 1.62 -6.36
N GLU A 45 19.55 0.70 -6.15
CA GLU A 45 19.50 -0.28 -5.06
C GLU A 45 18.14 -0.99 -5.01
N VAL A 46 17.74 -1.62 -6.12
CA VAL A 46 16.38 -2.11 -6.30
C VAL A 46 16.19 -3.49 -5.67
N THR A 47 15.20 -3.60 -4.77
CA THR A 47 14.75 -4.87 -4.19
C THR A 47 13.24 -5.02 -4.40
N VAL A 48 12.82 -6.12 -5.02
CA VAL A 48 11.39 -6.42 -5.20
C VAL A 48 10.89 -7.31 -4.07
N TYR A 49 9.98 -6.78 -3.24
CA TYR A 49 9.40 -7.49 -2.09
C TYR A 49 8.05 -8.12 -2.45
N LEU A 50 7.96 -9.45 -2.29
CA LEU A 50 6.80 -10.28 -2.70
C LEU A 50 6.45 -10.17 -4.19
N ASN A 51 5.53 -11.03 -4.64
CA ASN A 51 5.04 -11.01 -6.02
C ASN A 51 3.89 -9.99 -6.25
N SER A 52 3.53 -9.19 -5.23
CA SER A 52 2.41 -8.24 -5.30
C SER A 52 2.79 -6.86 -5.84
N GLY A 53 3.99 -6.71 -6.41
CA GLY A 53 4.44 -5.46 -7.02
C GLY A 53 4.85 -4.40 -6.00
N ASN A 54 5.77 -4.75 -5.10
CA ASN A 54 6.43 -3.77 -4.23
C ASN A 54 7.91 -3.68 -4.63
N VAL A 55 8.38 -2.49 -4.97
CA VAL A 55 9.78 -2.25 -5.32
C VAL A 55 10.37 -1.28 -4.30
N LEU A 56 11.23 -1.77 -3.41
CA LEU A 56 12.06 -0.96 -2.55
C LEU A 56 13.25 -0.45 -3.36
N CYS A 57 13.58 0.83 -3.19
CA CYS A 57 14.67 1.45 -3.93
C CYS A 57 15.12 2.76 -3.27
N ARG A 58 16.19 3.33 -3.82
CA ARG A 58 16.55 4.73 -3.66
C ARG A 58 16.22 5.50 -4.93
N MET A 59 15.72 6.71 -4.75
CA MET A 59 15.50 7.64 -5.87
C MET A 59 16.84 8.27 -6.28
N PRO A 60 17.01 8.62 -7.57
CA PRO A 60 18.28 9.12 -8.12
C PRO A 60 18.72 10.50 -7.62
N GLY A 61 17.92 11.21 -6.82
CA GLY A 61 18.25 12.52 -6.23
C GLY A 61 17.48 13.68 -6.89
N GLU A 62 18.00 14.90 -6.79
CA GLU A 62 17.33 16.12 -7.29
C GLU A 62 17.22 16.18 -8.82
N GLU A 63 18.09 15.48 -9.55
CA GLU A 63 18.12 15.47 -11.01
C GLU A 63 16.86 14.84 -11.64
N ASP A 64 16.13 14.03 -10.88
CA ASP A 64 14.97 13.30 -11.41
C ASP A 64 13.97 12.95 -10.31
N SER A 65 12.77 13.53 -10.45
CA SER A 65 11.71 13.37 -9.46
C SER A 65 11.26 11.91 -9.34
N ALA A 66 10.88 11.51 -8.13
CA ALA A 66 10.36 10.16 -7.91
C ALA A 66 9.10 9.87 -8.76
N ALA A 67 8.26 10.88 -9.00
CA ALA A 67 7.12 10.79 -9.91
C ALA A 67 7.55 10.49 -11.36
N GLY A 68 8.64 11.09 -11.82
CA GLY A 68 9.25 10.80 -13.13
C GLY A 68 9.71 9.34 -13.25
N VAL A 69 10.35 8.81 -12.20
CA VAL A 69 10.75 7.39 -12.13
C VAL A 69 9.52 6.47 -12.20
N ALA A 70 8.46 6.77 -11.46
CA ALA A 70 7.23 5.97 -11.48
C ALA A 70 6.55 5.95 -12.86
N GLU A 71 6.45 7.11 -13.51
CA GLU A 71 5.85 7.23 -14.85
C GLU A 71 6.68 6.50 -15.91
N ARG A 72 8.02 6.60 -15.87
CA ARG A 72 8.88 5.82 -16.77
C ARG A 72 8.75 4.33 -16.50
N LEU A 73 8.69 3.90 -15.24
CA LEU A 73 8.47 2.49 -14.92
C LEU A 73 7.12 2.00 -15.48
N ARG A 74 6.04 2.77 -15.31
CA ARG A 74 4.73 2.45 -15.90
C ARG A 74 4.83 2.23 -17.42
N ARG A 75 5.47 3.16 -18.14
CA ARG A 75 5.65 3.05 -19.61
C ARG A 75 6.45 1.81 -19.98
N LEU A 76 7.56 1.57 -19.29
CA LEU A 76 8.39 0.38 -19.52
C LEU A 76 7.64 -0.93 -19.25
N LEU A 77 6.78 -0.99 -18.23
CA LEU A 77 5.92 -2.15 -17.96
C LEU A 77 4.91 -2.38 -19.09
N ALA A 78 4.27 -1.32 -19.60
CA ALA A 78 3.35 -1.41 -20.71
C ALA A 78 4.05 -1.88 -21.99
N GLU A 79 5.20 -1.28 -22.31
CA GLU A 79 5.97 -1.60 -23.52
C GLU A 79 6.58 -3.01 -23.50
N ARG A 80 7.07 -3.47 -22.35
CA ARG A 80 7.86 -4.71 -22.27
C ARG A 80 7.04 -5.91 -21.83
N LEU A 81 6.05 -5.70 -20.97
CA LEU A 81 5.26 -6.78 -20.38
C LEU A 81 3.79 -6.73 -20.81
N GLY A 82 3.36 -5.70 -21.54
CA GLY A 82 1.94 -5.48 -21.84
C GLY A 82 1.12 -5.16 -20.59
N VAL A 83 1.76 -4.64 -19.53
CA VAL A 83 1.11 -4.33 -18.25
C VAL A 83 1.00 -2.82 -18.08
N ASP A 84 -0.17 -2.25 -18.39
CA ASP A 84 -0.49 -0.85 -18.07
C ASP A 84 -1.16 -0.80 -16.69
N THR A 85 -0.40 -0.41 -15.68
CA THR A 85 -0.89 -0.30 -14.30
C THR A 85 -0.32 0.92 -13.60
N SER A 86 -1.04 1.42 -12.58
CA SER A 86 -0.57 2.54 -11.78
C SER A 86 0.63 2.14 -10.92
N VAL A 87 1.58 3.06 -10.82
CA VAL A 87 2.76 2.97 -9.96
C VAL A 87 2.72 4.15 -9.00
N HIS A 88 2.50 3.90 -7.71
CA HIS A 88 2.56 4.95 -6.69
C HIS A 88 3.91 4.92 -5.99
N VAL A 89 4.56 6.07 -5.92
CA VAL A 89 5.74 6.23 -5.07
C VAL A 89 5.31 6.50 -3.64
N ALA A 90 6.01 5.97 -2.65
CA ALA A 90 5.95 6.39 -1.26
C ALA A 90 7.37 6.50 -0.68
N ALA A 91 7.61 7.53 0.12
CA ALA A 91 8.79 7.53 0.99
C ALA A 91 8.58 6.52 2.12
N ARG A 92 9.63 5.87 2.61
CA ARG A 92 9.48 4.91 3.73
C ARG A 92 9.08 5.62 5.02
N GLU A 93 9.57 6.84 5.20
CA GLU A 93 9.22 7.72 6.32
C GLU A 93 7.72 8.07 6.30
N GLU A 94 7.14 8.25 5.11
CA GLU A 94 5.70 8.44 4.95
C GLU A 94 4.92 7.19 5.38
N LEU A 95 5.35 6.00 4.96
CA LEU A 95 4.73 4.76 5.40
C LEU A 95 4.87 4.56 6.92
N SER A 96 6.00 4.96 7.52
CA SER A 96 6.17 4.94 8.97
C SER A 96 5.21 5.92 9.66
N GLY A 97 5.09 7.15 9.17
CA GLY A 97 4.16 8.13 9.72
C GLY A 97 2.70 7.68 9.61
N LEU A 98 2.33 7.00 8.52
CA LEU A 98 1.00 6.39 8.39
C LEU A 98 0.75 5.28 9.42
N LEU A 99 1.78 4.50 9.77
CA LEU A 99 1.68 3.50 10.86
C LEU A 99 1.52 4.17 12.22
N ASP A 100 2.21 5.29 12.47
CA ASP A 100 2.08 6.04 13.72
C ASP A 100 0.68 6.65 13.86
N VAL A 101 0.12 7.19 12.78
CA VAL A 101 -1.26 7.67 12.74
C VAL A 101 -2.25 6.53 13.01
N LEU A 102 -2.04 5.35 12.43
CA LEU A 102 -2.87 4.18 12.73
C LEU A 102 -2.78 3.84 14.22
N ALA A 103 -1.58 3.69 14.76
CA ALA A 103 -1.35 3.31 16.15
C ALA A 103 -1.98 4.28 17.16
N GLY A 104 -2.00 5.59 16.85
CA GLY A 104 -2.62 6.61 17.68
C GLY A 104 -4.13 6.80 17.47
N SER A 105 -4.77 5.99 16.64
CA SER A 105 -6.18 6.15 16.26
C SER A 105 -7.11 5.13 16.94
N GLU A 106 -8.39 5.48 17.04
CA GLU A 106 -9.45 4.55 17.46
C GLU A 106 -9.55 3.32 16.54
N LEU A 107 -9.03 3.39 15.32
CA LEU A 107 -9.03 2.26 14.38
C LEU A 107 -8.10 1.13 14.85
N CYS A 108 -7.01 1.45 15.54
CA CYS A 108 -6.14 0.45 16.19
C CYS A 108 -6.86 -0.19 17.38
N GLY A 109 -7.55 0.62 18.17
CA GLY A 109 -8.21 0.22 19.42
C GLY A 109 -7.52 0.88 20.61
N ALA A 110 -8.28 1.21 21.65
CA ALA A 110 -7.77 2.00 22.79
C ALA A 110 -6.62 1.31 23.55
N ASP A 111 -6.65 -0.03 23.61
CA ASP A 111 -5.69 -0.87 24.33
C ASP A 111 -4.93 -1.84 23.40
N GLU A 112 -5.08 -1.70 22.09
CA GLU A 112 -4.41 -2.53 21.08
C GLU A 112 -3.25 -1.74 20.47
N GLY A 113 -2.07 -2.33 20.41
CA GLY A 113 -0.98 -1.90 19.54
C GLY A 113 -1.07 -2.51 18.14
N LEU A 114 -0.13 -2.13 17.28
CA LEU A 114 -0.06 -2.64 15.91
C LEU A 114 0.22 -4.15 15.84
N ASP A 115 0.77 -4.74 16.91
CA ASP A 115 1.10 -6.16 16.99
C ASP A 115 -0.12 -7.03 17.34
N GLU A 116 -1.15 -6.47 17.98
CA GLU A 116 -2.41 -7.17 18.27
C GLU A 116 -3.38 -7.23 17.08
N LEU A 117 -3.19 -6.38 16.08
CA LEU A 117 -4.07 -6.32 14.91
C LEU A 117 -3.88 -7.52 13.97
N ASP A 118 -4.97 -8.16 13.53
CA ASP A 118 -4.91 -9.17 12.44
C ASP A 118 -4.46 -8.48 11.14
N PRO A 119 -3.24 -8.76 10.64
CA PRO A 119 -2.70 -8.05 9.49
C PRO A 119 -3.47 -8.36 8.21
N LYS A 120 -4.29 -9.42 8.16
CA LYS A 120 -5.16 -9.72 7.00
C LYS A 120 -6.42 -8.87 6.98
N ARG A 121 -6.81 -8.27 8.11
CA ARG A 121 -8.00 -7.43 8.26
C ARG A 121 -7.70 -5.94 8.27
N VAL A 122 -6.42 -5.57 8.36
CA VAL A 122 -6.00 -4.16 8.32
C VAL A 122 -5.23 -3.90 7.03
N HIS A 123 -5.72 -2.96 6.24
CA HIS A 123 -5.16 -2.63 4.93
C HIS A 123 -4.96 -1.12 4.81
N LEU A 124 -3.84 -0.72 4.23
CA LEU A 124 -3.61 0.63 3.75
C LEU A 124 -3.95 0.69 2.27
N VAL A 125 -4.82 1.62 1.88
CA VAL A 125 -4.98 2.06 0.50
C VAL A 125 -4.21 3.37 0.33
N LEU A 126 -3.18 3.35 -0.49
CA LEU A 126 -2.37 4.54 -0.76
C LEU A 126 -2.75 5.12 -2.13
N PHE A 127 -3.12 6.40 -2.14
CA PHE A 127 -3.51 7.13 -3.35
C PHE A 127 -2.35 7.92 -3.94
N GLY A 128 -2.42 8.25 -5.23
CA GLY A 128 -1.40 9.08 -5.89
C GLY A 128 -1.31 10.52 -5.36
N ARG A 129 -2.36 11.02 -4.72
CA ARG A 129 -2.46 12.34 -4.11
C ARG A 129 -3.42 12.28 -2.91
N ALA A 130 -3.42 13.32 -2.08
CA ALA A 130 -4.43 13.45 -1.04
C ALA A 130 -5.83 13.54 -1.68
N PRO A 131 -6.85 12.90 -1.08
CA PRO A 131 -8.24 13.11 -1.46
C PRO A 131 -8.67 14.56 -1.18
N ASP A 132 -9.80 14.95 -1.75
CA ASP A 132 -10.45 16.21 -1.40
C ASP A 132 -10.80 16.25 0.10
N ALA A 133 -10.67 17.42 0.72
CA ALA A 133 -10.82 17.58 2.17
C ALA A 133 -12.25 17.30 2.64
N ASP A 134 -13.26 17.76 1.88
CA ASP A 134 -14.66 17.54 2.22
C ASP A 134 -15.04 16.07 2.01
N ALA A 135 -14.55 15.45 0.93
CA ALA A 135 -14.73 14.02 0.70
C ALA A 135 -14.06 13.16 1.79
N ALA A 136 -12.86 13.55 2.23
CA ALA A 136 -12.15 12.88 3.32
C ALA A 136 -12.89 13.01 4.66
N ALA A 137 -13.39 14.21 4.99
CA ALA A 137 -14.16 14.46 6.20
C ALA A 137 -15.47 13.65 6.19
N ALA A 138 -16.22 13.70 5.08
CA ALA A 138 -17.46 12.95 4.92
C ALA A 138 -17.25 11.43 5.03
N LEU A 139 -16.14 10.89 4.50
CA LEU A 139 -15.82 9.47 4.64
C LEU A 139 -15.54 9.08 6.11
N GLN A 140 -14.99 9.99 6.92
CA GLN A 140 -14.67 9.74 8.31
C GLN A 140 -15.88 9.81 9.26
N GLU A 141 -17.00 10.42 8.84
CA GLU A 141 -18.18 10.56 9.69
C GLU A 141 -18.69 9.19 10.20
N PRO A 142 -18.79 8.99 11.54
CA PRO A 142 -19.15 7.69 12.10
C PRO A 142 -20.50 7.16 11.64
N SER A 143 -21.48 8.05 11.48
CA SER A 143 -22.81 7.71 10.96
C SER A 143 -22.75 7.25 9.51
N PHE A 144 -21.99 7.96 8.67
CA PHE A 144 -21.78 7.60 7.27
C PHE A 144 -21.10 6.24 7.15
N GLN A 145 -20.06 5.99 7.94
CA GLN A 145 -19.37 4.69 7.95
C GLN A 145 -20.28 3.55 8.39
N ALA A 146 -21.06 3.75 9.47
CA ALA A 146 -21.99 2.74 9.97
C ALA A 146 -23.06 2.38 8.92
N GLU A 147 -23.62 3.37 8.23
CA GLU A 147 -24.61 3.17 7.19
C GLU A 147 -24.00 2.52 5.92
N SER A 148 -22.90 3.11 5.42
CA SER A 148 -22.28 2.73 4.15
C SER A 148 -21.52 1.42 4.20
N PHE A 149 -20.84 1.15 5.31
CA PHE A 149 -19.86 0.06 5.46
C PHE A 149 -20.23 -0.93 6.56
N GLY A 150 -21.15 -0.57 7.47
CA GLY A 150 -21.61 -1.47 8.52
C GLY A 150 -20.58 -1.53 9.65
N PRO A 151 -20.08 -2.71 10.03
CA PRO A 151 -19.09 -2.83 11.11
C PRO A 151 -17.66 -2.52 10.66
N ASP A 152 -17.38 -2.44 9.35
CA ASP A 152 -16.06 -2.06 8.86
C ASP A 152 -15.78 -0.58 9.17
N ARG A 153 -14.52 -0.23 9.36
CA ARG A 153 -14.08 1.12 9.71
C ARG A 153 -12.92 1.56 8.84
N CYS A 154 -12.80 2.86 8.62
CA CYS A 154 -11.68 3.46 7.93
C CYS A 154 -11.22 4.78 8.56
N LEU A 155 -9.96 5.12 8.30
CA LEU A 155 -9.28 6.32 8.76
C LEU A 155 -8.53 6.93 7.57
N VAL A 156 -8.78 8.20 7.25
CA VAL A 156 -8.01 8.94 6.24
C VAL A 156 -6.84 9.64 6.92
N ALA A 157 -5.63 9.44 6.41
CA ALA A 157 -4.40 10.02 6.91
C ALA A 157 -3.55 10.51 5.72
N GLY A 158 -3.51 11.82 5.48
CA GLY A 158 -2.86 12.38 4.29
C GLY A 158 -3.46 11.79 3.00
N ARG A 159 -2.65 11.09 2.21
CA ARG A 159 -3.11 10.35 1.01
C ARG A 159 -3.31 8.84 1.23
N GLY A 160 -3.21 8.38 2.48
CA GLY A 160 -3.49 7.01 2.87
C GLY A 160 -4.89 6.87 3.46
N VAL A 161 -5.52 5.72 3.23
CA VAL A 161 -6.73 5.31 3.94
C VAL A 161 -6.48 3.94 4.56
N TRP A 162 -6.48 3.89 5.89
CA TRP A 162 -6.50 2.65 6.62
C TRP A 162 -7.91 2.10 6.66
N ILE A 163 -8.04 0.79 6.47
CA ILE A 163 -9.30 0.05 6.56
C ILE A 163 -9.10 -1.08 7.57
N ARG A 164 -10.01 -1.19 8.54
CA ARG A 164 -10.15 -2.34 9.43
C ARG A 164 -11.44 -3.06 9.11
N TYR A 165 -11.32 -4.26 8.56
CA TYR A 165 -12.46 -5.13 8.26
C TYR A 165 -12.92 -5.87 9.52
N ALA A 166 -14.23 -5.86 9.78
CA ALA A 166 -14.82 -6.63 10.88
C ALA A 166 -14.83 -8.13 10.58
N ALA A 167 -14.97 -8.48 9.30
CA ALA A 167 -14.93 -9.84 8.78
C ALA A 167 -13.85 -9.99 7.70
N GLU A 168 -13.96 -11.00 6.84
CA GLU A 168 -13.05 -11.14 5.71
C GLU A 168 -13.27 -10.00 4.69
N SER A 169 -12.17 -9.46 4.15
CA SER A 169 -12.20 -8.31 3.22
C SER A 169 -13.09 -8.55 2.00
N ARG A 170 -13.20 -9.81 1.52
CA ARG A 170 -14.06 -10.20 0.39
C ARG A 170 -15.56 -9.98 0.62
N SER A 171 -16.00 -9.91 1.89
CA SER A 171 -17.40 -9.63 2.24
C SER A 171 -17.67 -8.15 2.50
N SER A 172 -16.64 -7.31 2.44
CA SER A 172 -16.75 -5.90 2.79
C SER A 172 -17.45 -5.08 1.71
N ARG A 173 -18.18 -4.04 2.15
CA ARG A 173 -18.70 -2.98 1.28
C ARG A 173 -17.64 -1.90 0.99
N LEU A 174 -16.53 -1.87 1.72
CA LEU A 174 -15.36 -1.00 1.49
C LEU A 174 -14.45 -1.58 0.40
N THR A 175 -14.92 -1.53 -0.84
CA THR A 175 -14.12 -1.94 -2.00
C THR A 175 -13.28 -0.77 -2.52
N LEU A 176 -12.14 -1.07 -3.15
CA LEU A 176 -11.31 -0.05 -3.80
C LEU A 176 -12.13 0.84 -4.76
N PRO A 177 -12.90 0.31 -5.74
CA PRO A 177 -13.68 1.17 -6.64
C PRO A 177 -14.71 2.07 -5.93
N ARG A 178 -15.24 1.62 -4.79
CA ARG A 178 -16.15 2.45 -3.99
C ARG A 178 -15.38 3.58 -3.29
N LEU A 179 -14.24 3.27 -2.69
CA LEU A 179 -13.41 4.25 -2.01
C LEU A 179 -12.88 5.32 -2.99
N GLU A 180 -12.38 4.88 -4.15
CA GLU A 180 -11.92 5.76 -5.24
C GLU A 180 -13.01 6.75 -5.66
N ARG A 181 -14.24 6.28 -5.85
CA ARG A 181 -15.40 7.12 -6.20
C ARG A 181 -15.81 8.09 -5.09
N LEU A 182 -15.83 7.63 -3.84
CA LEU A 182 -16.18 8.49 -2.70
C LEU A 182 -15.16 9.63 -2.52
N LEU A 183 -13.88 9.33 -2.73
CA LEU A 183 -12.78 10.26 -2.51
C LEU A 183 -12.39 11.11 -3.73
N SER A 184 -12.90 10.79 -4.92
CA SER A 184 -12.71 11.61 -6.13
C SER A 184 -13.62 12.85 -6.15
N GLY A 185 -14.57 12.97 -5.21
CA GLY A 185 -15.55 14.05 -5.15
C GLY A 185 -16.75 13.80 -6.06
N GLY A 186 -17.96 14.06 -5.57
CA GLY A 186 -19.22 13.79 -6.28
C GLY A 186 -19.58 14.74 -7.42
N GLY A 187 -18.64 15.57 -7.91
CA GLY A 187 -18.89 16.46 -9.03
C GLY A 187 -18.77 15.71 -10.36
N HIS A 188 -19.87 15.53 -11.09
CA HIS A 188 -19.82 15.25 -12.53
C HIS A 188 -19.70 16.59 -13.30
N GLY A 189 -18.72 17.41 -12.94
CA GLY A 189 -18.43 18.69 -13.59
C GLY A 189 -17.21 18.57 -14.50
N ALA A 190 -17.09 19.49 -15.46
CA ALA A 190 -15.98 19.51 -16.42
C ALA A 190 -14.58 19.74 -15.80
N ASP A 191 -14.51 20.06 -14.50
CA ASP A 191 -13.30 20.31 -13.71
C ASP A 191 -12.93 19.18 -12.73
N SER A 192 -13.60 18.03 -12.80
CA SER A 192 -13.25 16.87 -11.98
C SER A 192 -11.86 16.37 -12.40
N GLY A 193 -10.87 16.60 -11.54
CA GLY A 193 -9.50 16.11 -11.73
C GLY A 193 -9.47 14.59 -11.96
N PRO A 194 -8.32 14.04 -12.42
CA PRO A 194 -8.24 12.62 -12.74
C PRO A 194 -8.65 11.74 -11.55
N ASP A 195 -9.27 10.60 -11.89
CA ASP A 195 -9.74 9.58 -10.94
C ASP A 195 -8.68 9.30 -9.87
N LEU A 196 -9.10 9.34 -8.61
CA LEU A 196 -8.23 9.01 -7.50
C LEU A 196 -8.05 7.50 -7.44
N ILE A 197 -6.93 7.01 -7.98
CA ILE A 197 -6.59 5.58 -8.01
C ILE A 197 -5.77 5.19 -6.78
N GLY A 198 -6.17 4.12 -6.11
CA GLY A 198 -5.52 3.60 -4.89
C GLY A 198 -4.89 2.22 -5.06
N THR A 199 -3.78 2.00 -4.36
CA THR A 199 -3.14 0.68 -4.24
C THR A 199 -3.22 0.16 -2.80
N ALA A 200 -3.84 -1.00 -2.62
CA ALA A 200 -4.01 -1.63 -1.32
C ALA A 200 -2.83 -2.54 -0.93
N ARG A 201 -2.40 -2.48 0.33
CA ARG A 201 -1.47 -3.41 0.98
C ARG A 201 -1.96 -3.73 2.39
N ASN A 202 -1.75 -4.97 2.82
CA ASN A 202 -2.09 -5.39 4.18
C ASN A 202 -1.07 -4.85 5.20
N LEU A 203 -1.43 -4.80 6.48
CA LEU A 203 -0.62 -4.19 7.54
C LEU A 203 0.79 -4.78 7.61
N ARG A 204 0.92 -6.11 7.55
CA ARG A 204 2.23 -6.79 7.53
C ARG A 204 3.12 -6.29 6.40
N THR A 205 2.57 -6.15 5.19
CA THR A 205 3.33 -5.65 4.05
C THR A 205 3.75 -4.20 4.27
N VAL A 206 2.84 -3.34 4.73
CA VAL A 206 3.16 -1.92 5.01
C VAL A 206 4.26 -1.80 6.05
N ARG A 207 4.22 -2.60 7.12
CA ARG A 207 5.25 -2.66 8.17
C ARG A 207 6.63 -2.99 7.61
N VAL A 208 6.73 -4.03 6.80
CA VAL A 208 8.00 -4.42 6.15
C VAL A 208 8.49 -3.30 5.23
N LEU A 209 7.61 -2.73 4.40
CA LEU A 209 7.95 -1.64 3.49
C LEU A 209 8.40 -0.37 4.23
N ALA A 210 7.82 -0.08 5.40
CA ALA A 210 8.23 1.03 6.28
C ALA A 210 9.52 0.75 7.06
N GLY A 211 10.10 -0.46 6.98
CA GLY A 211 11.28 -0.84 7.78
C GLY A 211 10.97 -1.14 9.25
N ARG A 212 9.72 -1.50 9.55
CA ARG A 212 9.24 -1.85 10.90
C ARG A 212 8.61 -3.26 10.92
N PRO A 213 9.34 -4.32 10.50
CA PRO A 213 8.78 -5.67 10.45
C PRO A 213 8.24 -6.12 11.81
N GLU A 214 7.24 -7.02 11.79
CA GLU A 214 6.79 -7.70 13.02
C GLU A 214 7.99 -8.39 13.69
N PRO A 215 8.11 -8.34 15.03
CA PRO A 215 9.09 -9.15 15.72
C PRO A 215 8.86 -10.63 15.39
N LYS A 216 9.93 -11.36 15.05
CA LYS A 216 9.84 -12.82 14.89
C LYS A 216 9.41 -13.39 16.25
N ILE A 217 8.20 -13.95 16.32
CA ILE A 217 7.77 -14.72 17.48
C ILE A 217 8.57 -16.03 17.43
N ASP A 218 9.58 -16.14 18.29
CA ASP A 218 10.21 -17.44 18.57
C ASP A 218 9.17 -18.32 19.23
N LEU A 219 8.51 -19.17 18.44
CA LEU A 219 7.67 -20.22 18.97
C LEU A 219 8.58 -21.18 19.74
N PRO A 220 8.32 -21.47 21.02
CA PRO A 220 9.09 -22.48 21.73
C PRO A 220 8.97 -23.80 20.98
N SER A 221 10.11 -24.42 20.68
CA SER A 221 10.19 -25.75 20.08
C SER A 221 9.26 -26.68 20.86
N LEU A 222 8.20 -27.18 20.21
CA LEU A 222 7.34 -28.19 20.81
C LEU A 222 8.23 -29.37 21.21
N PRO A 223 8.16 -29.84 22.47
CA PRO A 223 8.94 -30.99 22.88
C PRO A 223 8.54 -32.17 22.00
N SER A 224 9.53 -32.87 21.44
CA SER A 224 9.31 -34.13 20.75
C SER A 224 8.58 -35.07 21.69
N LEU A 225 7.35 -35.44 21.35
CA LEU A 225 6.63 -36.51 22.04
C LEU A 225 7.48 -37.78 21.91
N ALA A 226 7.94 -38.29 23.05
CA ALA A 226 8.64 -39.57 23.19
C ALA A 226 7.63 -40.70 23.40
#